data_AF-A0A6A4INX9-F1
#
_entry.id   AF-A0A6A4INX9-F1
#
_cell.length_a   1.000
_cell.length_b   1.000
_cell.length_c   1.000
_cell.angle_alpha   90.00
_cell.angle_beta   90.00
_cell.angle_gamma   90.00
#
_symmetry.space_group_name_H-M   'P 1'
#
loop_
_entity.id
_entity.type
_entity.pdbx_description
1 polymer ?
#
loop_
_entity_poly.entity_id
_entity_poly.type
_entity_poly.pdbx_seq_one_letter_code
_entity_poly.pdbx_strand_id
1 'polypeptide(L)'
;MQETGFDQRLDRAVFKNVGAIWMLRVTRRSWLTSAVPRALRAPLVRHLSHIDSLAMAKEESLPQALEEALAPLKLSIAQLETDVTQLKENLTHVSVYYFKDRNSIGRMPDAGPFHEVPLPDGRRPWNLQVAGTYGPILLPPLVNVQAIQDLTPEESSQYFALYCPTSPLAMYPHMMRLTEIHRAIGRP
;
A
#
# COMPACT_ATOMS: atom_id res chain seq x y z
N MET A 1 5.25 -6.08 5.35
CA MET A 1 4.34 -6.50 4.26
C MET A 1 5.17 -7.26 3.23
N GLN A 2 4.67 -8.43 2.82
CA GLN A 2 5.38 -9.41 2.01
C GLN A 2 5.29 -9.05 0.53
N GLU A 3 6.31 -8.38 0.00
CA GLU A 3 6.51 -8.20 -1.44
C GLU A 3 7.75 -8.99 -1.89
N THR A 4 7.63 -10.32 -1.97
CA THR A 4 8.67 -11.18 -2.56
C THR A 4 8.11 -12.32 -3.42
N GLY A 5 6.78 -12.38 -3.59
CA GLY A 5 6.11 -13.54 -4.17
C GLY A 5 5.95 -13.54 -5.69
N PHE A 6 5.97 -12.37 -6.35
CA PHE A 6 5.65 -12.26 -7.78
C PHE A 6 6.90 -12.39 -8.66
N ASP A 7 8.02 -11.77 -8.26
CA ASP A 7 9.30 -11.85 -8.97
C ASP A 7 9.85 -13.29 -9.05
N GLN A 8 9.80 -14.03 -7.93
CA GLN A 8 10.35 -15.39 -7.88
C GLN A 8 9.61 -16.41 -8.76
N ARG A 9 8.34 -16.14 -9.11
CA ARG A 9 7.54 -17.06 -9.93
C ARG A 9 7.84 -16.91 -11.41
N LEU A 10 8.14 -15.70 -11.88
CA LEU A 10 8.55 -15.45 -13.27
C LEU A 10 9.95 -16.01 -13.52
N ASP A 11 10.90 -15.80 -12.60
CA ASP A 11 12.27 -16.32 -12.74
C ASP A 11 12.33 -17.85 -12.83
N ARG A 12 11.51 -18.56 -12.04
CA ARG A 12 11.45 -20.03 -12.09
C ARG A 12 10.84 -20.58 -13.38
N ALA A 13 9.89 -19.86 -13.99
CA ALA A 13 9.26 -20.29 -15.23
C ALA A 13 10.19 -20.06 -16.44
N VAL A 14 10.94 -18.96 -16.44
CA VAL A 14 11.94 -18.65 -17.48
C VAL A 14 13.12 -19.62 -17.42
N PHE A 15 13.68 -19.90 -16.24
CA PHE A 15 14.81 -20.84 -16.11
C PHE A 15 14.49 -22.28 -16.52
N LYS A 16 13.27 -22.76 -16.27
CA LYS A 16 12.84 -24.10 -16.70
C LYS A 16 12.75 -24.22 -18.23
N ASN A 17 12.38 -23.14 -18.92
CA ASN A 17 12.28 -23.13 -20.38
C ASN A 17 13.65 -23.02 -21.05
N VAL A 18 14.57 -22.21 -20.53
CA VAL A 18 15.93 -22.06 -21.10
C VAL A 18 16.73 -23.37 -20.99
N GLY A 19 16.64 -24.09 -19.86
CA GLY A 19 17.30 -25.38 -19.67
C GLY A 19 16.78 -26.49 -20.61
N ALA A 20 15.47 -26.49 -20.91
CA ALA A 20 14.87 -27.44 -21.84
C ALA A 20 15.28 -27.17 -23.31
N ILE A 21 15.43 -25.89 -23.69
CA ILE A 21 15.90 -25.48 -25.02
C ILE A 21 17.37 -25.90 -25.23
N TRP A 22 18.21 -25.79 -24.20
CA TRP A 22 19.61 -26.25 -24.26
C TRP A 22 19.73 -27.78 -24.43
N MET A 23 18.94 -28.56 -23.69
CA MET A 23 18.92 -30.03 -23.84
C MET A 23 18.43 -30.49 -25.22
N LEU A 24 17.49 -29.77 -25.83
CA LEU A 24 17.01 -30.01 -27.20
C LEU A 24 18.06 -29.68 -28.27
N ARG A 25 18.93 -28.68 -28.06
CA ARG A 25 20.03 -28.34 -28.98
C ARG A 25 21.14 -29.40 -28.98
N VAL A 26 21.49 -29.95 -27.82
CA VAL A 26 22.56 -30.98 -27.69
C VAL A 26 22.13 -32.32 -28.30
N THR A 27 20.85 -32.70 -28.14
CA THR A 27 20.34 -33.95 -28.71
C THR A 27 20.11 -33.88 -30.22
N ARG A 28 19.72 -32.73 -30.81
CA ARG A 28 19.45 -32.61 -32.26
C ARG A 28 20.67 -32.82 -33.17
N ARG A 29 21.88 -32.52 -32.73
CA ARG A 29 23.10 -32.69 -33.56
C ARG A 29 23.56 -34.15 -33.69
N SER A 30 23.16 -35.03 -32.78
CA SER A 30 23.62 -36.43 -32.74
C SER A 30 22.92 -37.35 -33.75
N TRP A 31 21.65 -37.11 -34.12
CA TRP A 31 20.87 -38.00 -35.01
C TRP A 31 21.14 -37.82 -36.51
N LEU A 32 21.82 -36.74 -36.91
CA LEU A 32 22.11 -36.43 -38.33
C LEU A 32 23.21 -37.31 -38.95
N THR A 33 23.91 -38.13 -38.15
CA THR A 33 25.11 -38.86 -38.59
C THR A 33 24.82 -40.28 -39.10
N SER A 34 23.80 -40.99 -38.57
CA SER A 34 23.55 -42.40 -38.94
C SER A 34 22.32 -42.65 -39.84
N ALA A 35 21.28 -41.80 -39.83
CA ALA A 35 20.00 -42.10 -40.50
C ALA A 35 19.63 -41.20 -41.71
N VAL A 36 20.36 -40.10 -41.95
CA VAL A 36 19.99 -39.11 -43.00
C VAL A 36 20.84 -39.28 -44.26
N PRO A 37 20.22 -39.43 -45.46
CA PRO A 37 20.92 -39.51 -46.74
C PRO A 37 21.85 -38.31 -46.97
N ARG A 38 23.07 -38.54 -47.47
CA ARG A 38 24.09 -37.49 -47.66
C ARG A 38 23.57 -36.28 -48.46
N ALA A 39 22.74 -36.50 -49.46
CA ALA A 39 22.14 -35.45 -50.30
C ALA A 39 21.22 -34.49 -49.52
N LEU A 40 20.62 -34.95 -48.42
CA LEU A 40 19.69 -34.16 -47.60
C LEU A 40 20.37 -33.46 -46.41
N ARG A 41 21.62 -33.83 -46.08
CA ARG A 41 22.33 -33.27 -44.92
C ARG A 41 22.61 -31.78 -45.06
N ALA A 42 23.11 -31.33 -46.21
CA ALA A 42 23.42 -29.93 -46.46
C ALA A 42 22.19 -28.99 -46.36
N PRO A 43 21.05 -29.29 -47.00
CA PRO A 43 19.85 -28.47 -46.86
C PRO A 43 19.27 -28.51 -45.44
N LEU A 44 19.31 -29.65 -44.75
CA LEU A 44 18.87 -29.74 -43.35
C LEU A 44 19.74 -28.92 -42.40
N VAL A 45 21.06 -28.94 -42.58
CA VAL A 45 21.99 -28.11 -41.78
C VAL A 45 21.72 -26.62 -42.00
N ARG A 46 21.46 -26.19 -43.25
CA ARG A 46 21.08 -24.78 -43.53
C ARG A 46 19.75 -24.39 -42.88
N HIS A 47 18.74 -25.25 -42.97
CA HIS A 47 17.46 -25.00 -42.32
C HIS A 47 17.59 -24.94 -40.79
N LEU A 48 18.39 -25.82 -40.19
CA LEU A 48 18.64 -25.78 -38.75
C LEU A 48 19.39 -24.52 -38.34
N SER A 49 20.42 -24.09 -39.09
CA SER A 49 21.11 -22.83 -38.80
C SER A 49 20.19 -21.61 -38.94
N HIS A 50 19.26 -21.65 -39.89
CA HIS A 50 18.27 -20.58 -40.06
C HIS A 50 17.29 -20.56 -38.88
N ILE A 51 16.78 -21.72 -38.45
CA ILE A 51 15.90 -21.82 -37.26
C ILE A 51 16.62 -21.36 -36.00
N ASP A 52 17.89 -21.74 -35.82
CA ASP A 52 18.70 -21.30 -34.67
C ASP A 52 18.91 -19.78 -34.69
N SER A 53 19.16 -19.18 -35.86
CA SER A 53 19.28 -17.72 -35.99
C SER A 53 17.98 -16.98 -35.69
N LEU A 54 16.84 -17.52 -36.12
CA LEU A 54 15.51 -16.96 -35.81
C LEU A 54 15.20 -17.10 -34.32
N ALA A 55 15.54 -18.23 -33.71
CA ALA A 55 15.35 -18.45 -32.28
C ALA A 55 16.18 -17.45 -31.46
N MET A 56 17.44 -17.19 -31.85
CA MET A 56 18.30 -16.24 -31.14
C MET A 56 17.84 -14.80 -31.32
N ALA A 57 17.46 -14.40 -32.54
CA ALA A 57 16.89 -13.08 -32.78
C ALA A 57 15.60 -12.84 -31.97
N LYS A 58 14.75 -13.87 -31.84
CA LYS A 58 13.54 -13.80 -31.02
C LYS A 58 13.86 -13.73 -29.52
N GLU A 59 14.79 -14.55 -29.05
CA GLU A 59 15.23 -14.59 -27.65
C GLU A 59 15.88 -13.28 -27.21
N GLU A 60 16.63 -12.60 -28.10
CA GLU A 60 17.19 -11.27 -27.85
C GLU A 60 16.12 -10.16 -27.85
N SER A 61 15.10 -10.26 -28.71
CA SER A 61 14.03 -9.24 -28.81
C SER A 61 12.96 -9.32 -27.72
N LEU A 62 12.79 -10.50 -27.10
CA LEU A 62 11.72 -10.76 -26.12
C LEU A 62 11.84 -9.93 -24.83
N PRO A 63 13.02 -9.84 -24.18
CA PRO A 63 13.19 -9.01 -22.99
C PRO A 63 12.88 -7.53 -23.25
N GLN A 64 13.31 -7.01 -24.40
CA GLN A 64 13.04 -5.62 -24.77
C GLN A 64 11.55 -5.38 -25.00
N ALA A 65 10.89 -6.24 -25.79
CA ALA A 65 9.44 -6.12 -26.04
C ALA A 65 8.62 -6.28 -24.75
N LEU A 66 9.07 -7.13 -23.82
CA LEU A 66 8.45 -7.31 -22.52
C LEU A 66 8.61 -6.05 -21.65
N GLU A 67 9.81 -5.47 -21.58
CA GLU A 67 10.03 -4.26 -20.79
C GLU A 67 9.27 -3.06 -21.37
N GLU A 68 9.22 -2.91 -22.69
CA GLU A 68 8.41 -1.90 -23.37
C GLU A 68 6.91 -2.06 -23.07
N ALA A 69 6.41 -3.30 -22.99
CA ALA A 69 5.02 -3.57 -22.61
C ALA A 69 4.74 -3.36 -21.11
N LEU A 70 5.71 -3.63 -20.24
CA LEU A 70 5.58 -3.48 -18.79
C LEU A 70 5.74 -2.03 -18.32
N ALA A 71 6.55 -1.22 -18.98
CA ALA A 71 6.78 0.18 -18.64
C ALA A 71 5.49 1.00 -18.44
N PRO A 72 4.51 1.02 -19.38
CA PRO A 72 3.27 1.77 -19.19
C PRO A 72 2.41 1.21 -18.05
N LEU A 73 2.48 -0.09 -17.77
CA LEU A 73 1.76 -0.72 -16.67
C LEU A 73 2.35 -0.32 -15.31
N LYS A 74 3.68 -0.34 -15.18
CA LYS A 74 4.40 0.13 -13.97
C LYS A 74 4.06 1.59 -13.66
N LEU A 75 4.04 2.44 -14.68
CA LEU A 75 3.66 3.84 -14.53
C LEU A 75 2.20 4.00 -14.11
N SER A 76 1.29 3.22 -14.70
CA SER A 76 -0.13 3.25 -14.35
C SER A 76 -0.37 2.80 -12.90
N ILE A 77 0.36 1.78 -12.42
CA ILE A 77 0.29 1.32 -11.02
C ILE A 77 0.75 2.43 -10.08
N ALA A 78 1.90 3.06 -10.34
CA ALA A 78 2.40 4.16 -9.52
C ALA A 78 1.43 5.36 -9.47
N GLN A 79 0.76 5.66 -10.59
CA GLN A 79 -0.27 6.69 -10.64
C GLN A 79 -1.49 6.30 -9.80
N LEU A 80 -1.98 5.07 -9.92
CA LEU A 80 -3.12 4.59 -9.14
C LEU A 80 -2.83 4.57 -7.63
N GLU A 81 -1.61 4.24 -7.22
CA GLU A 81 -1.20 4.30 -5.81
C GLU A 81 -1.24 5.73 -5.28
N THR A 82 -0.82 6.69 -6.09
CA THR A 82 -0.90 8.12 -5.78
C THR A 82 -2.35 8.57 -5.66
N ASP A 83 -3.19 8.24 -6.63
CA ASP A 83 -4.62 8.60 -6.66
C ASP A 83 -5.37 8.00 -5.46
N VAL A 84 -5.10 6.74 -5.11
CA VAL A 84 -5.70 6.06 -3.95
C VAL A 84 -5.27 6.73 -2.64
N THR A 85 -4.01 7.14 -2.52
CA THR A 85 -3.51 7.85 -1.34
C THR A 85 -4.22 9.20 -1.20
N GLN A 86 -4.31 9.97 -2.28
CA GLN A 86 -5.01 11.25 -2.29
C GLN A 86 -6.50 11.11 -1.97
N LEU A 87 -7.18 10.09 -2.51
CA LEU A 87 -8.59 9.82 -2.20
C LEU A 87 -8.81 9.49 -0.73
N LYS A 88 -7.90 8.73 -0.10
CA LYS A 88 -7.97 8.43 1.34
C LYS A 88 -7.81 9.69 2.20
N GLU A 89 -6.88 10.57 1.85
CA GLU A 89 -6.69 11.86 2.52
C GLU A 89 -7.94 12.74 2.38
N ASN A 90 -8.46 12.88 1.17
CA ASN A 90 -9.67 13.65 0.90
C ASN A 90 -10.89 13.09 1.66
N LEU A 91 -11.07 11.77 1.65
CA LEU A 91 -12.16 11.11 2.38
C LEU A 91 -12.03 11.35 3.89
N THR A 92 -10.81 11.27 4.43
CA THR A 92 -10.53 11.55 5.84
C THR A 92 -10.89 12.99 6.17
N HIS A 93 -10.44 13.94 5.36
CA HIS A 93 -10.74 15.36 5.53
C HIS A 93 -12.25 15.62 5.54
N VAL A 94 -12.97 15.14 4.52
CA VAL A 94 -14.44 15.29 4.44
C VAL A 94 -15.14 14.63 5.64
N SER A 95 -14.68 13.45 6.06
CA SER A 95 -15.23 12.76 7.24
C SER A 95 -15.05 13.57 8.51
N VAL A 96 -13.88 14.17 8.73
CA VAL A 96 -13.62 15.05 9.86
C VAL A 96 -14.60 16.22 9.87
N TYR A 97 -14.75 16.94 8.76
CA TYR A 97 -15.72 18.05 8.68
C TYR A 97 -17.14 17.60 8.94
N TYR A 98 -17.57 16.49 8.34
CA TYR A 98 -18.90 15.95 8.50
C TYR A 98 -19.21 15.59 9.96
N PHE A 99 -18.29 14.91 10.66
CA PHE A 99 -18.51 14.53 12.06
C PHE A 99 -18.41 15.73 13.01
N LYS A 100 -17.52 16.70 12.75
CA LYS A 100 -17.49 17.96 13.50
C LYS A 100 -18.78 18.76 13.33
N ASP A 101 -19.30 18.85 12.12
CA ASP A 101 -20.58 19.51 11.83
C ASP A 101 -21.75 18.80 12.53
N ARG A 102 -21.78 17.46 12.50
CA ARG A 102 -22.76 16.67 13.27
C ARG A 102 -22.69 16.98 14.75
N ASN A 103 -21.49 17.10 15.31
CA ASN A 103 -21.25 17.45 16.70
C ASN A 103 -21.51 18.91 17.07
N SER A 104 -21.74 19.79 16.09
CA SER A 104 -21.91 21.21 16.36
C SER A 104 -23.18 21.49 17.19
N ILE A 105 -23.12 22.57 17.98
CA ILE A 105 -24.24 23.04 18.81
C ILE A 105 -25.51 23.29 17.96
N GLY A 106 -25.34 23.72 16.71
CA GLY A 106 -26.47 23.96 15.79
C GLY A 106 -27.22 22.69 15.36
N ARG A 107 -26.63 21.50 15.53
CA ARG A 107 -27.22 20.23 15.09
C ARG A 107 -27.59 19.27 16.22
N MET A 108 -26.98 19.39 17.39
CA MET A 108 -27.30 18.54 18.55
C MET A 108 -27.30 19.32 19.87
N PRO A 109 -28.19 18.97 20.82
CA PRO A 109 -28.21 19.55 22.16
C PRO A 109 -26.84 19.45 22.85
N ASP A 110 -26.60 20.32 23.82
CA ASP A 110 -25.27 20.54 24.42
C ASP A 110 -24.62 19.28 25.02
N ALA A 111 -25.39 18.25 25.36
CA ALA A 111 -24.91 17.06 26.08
C ALA A 111 -24.66 15.80 25.23
N GLY A 112 -24.82 15.81 23.90
CA GLY A 112 -24.55 14.64 23.03
C GLY A 112 -25.79 13.77 22.71
N PRO A 113 -25.61 12.52 22.22
CA PRO A 113 -24.35 11.81 22.04
C PRO A 113 -23.51 12.37 20.89
N PHE A 114 -22.21 12.50 21.11
CA PHE A 114 -21.24 12.91 20.09
C PHE A 114 -20.96 11.77 19.12
N HIS A 115 -20.62 12.14 17.90
CA HIS A 115 -20.01 11.25 16.92
C HIS A 115 -18.50 11.31 17.02
N GLU A 116 -17.87 10.15 16.84
CA GLU A 116 -16.42 10.08 16.81
C GLU A 116 -15.85 10.79 15.59
N VAL A 117 -15.00 11.79 15.84
CA VAL A 117 -14.25 12.50 14.81
C VAL A 117 -12.92 11.77 14.56
N PRO A 118 -12.67 11.28 13.33
CA PRO A 118 -11.41 10.65 12.97
C PRO A 118 -10.21 11.58 13.18
N LEU A 119 -9.04 10.98 13.38
CA LEU A 119 -7.76 11.66 13.39
C LEU A 119 -7.35 12.07 11.96
N PRO A 120 -6.37 12.98 11.80
CA PRO A 120 -5.86 13.38 10.47
C PRO A 120 -5.34 12.21 9.62
N ASP A 121 -4.90 11.13 10.26
CA ASP A 121 -4.44 9.89 9.60
C ASP A 121 -5.58 8.88 9.31
N GLY A 122 -6.83 9.26 9.59
CA GLY A 122 -8.01 8.44 9.37
C GLY A 122 -8.33 7.44 10.50
N ARG A 123 -7.46 7.31 11.51
CA ARG A 123 -7.73 6.43 12.66
C ARG A 123 -8.86 6.99 13.53
N ARG A 124 -9.50 6.10 14.26
CA ARG A 124 -10.59 6.39 15.20
C ARG A 124 -10.03 6.39 16.62
N PRO A 125 -10.10 7.51 17.37
CA PRO A 125 -9.38 7.63 18.62
C PRO A 125 -10.10 6.99 19.81
N TRP A 126 -11.36 6.61 19.71
CA TRP A 126 -12.07 5.92 20.78
C TRP A 126 -11.61 4.46 20.87
N ASN A 127 -11.33 4.00 22.09
CA ASN A 127 -10.75 2.69 22.37
C ASN A 127 -9.40 2.44 21.67
N LEU A 128 -8.71 3.51 21.28
CA LEU A 128 -7.36 3.39 20.75
C LEU A 128 -6.39 3.15 21.91
N GLN A 129 -5.57 2.10 21.80
CA GLN A 129 -4.51 1.84 22.76
C GLN A 129 -3.29 2.71 22.41
N VAL A 130 -2.84 3.53 23.37
CA VAL A 130 -1.72 4.45 23.20
C VAL A 130 -0.72 4.30 24.34
N ALA A 131 0.52 4.73 24.10
CA ALA A 131 1.56 4.69 25.12
C ALA A 131 1.30 5.75 26.20
N GLY A 132 1.17 5.32 27.45
CA GLY A 132 1.10 6.18 28.63
C GLY A 132 2.43 6.24 29.40
N THR A 133 2.46 7.09 30.41
CA THR A 133 3.59 7.27 31.35
C THR A 133 3.81 6.01 32.20
N TYR A 134 2.73 5.33 32.60
CA TYR A 134 2.79 4.16 33.50
C TYR A 134 2.43 2.85 32.81
N GLY A 135 2.24 2.86 31.49
CA GLY A 135 1.82 1.70 30.71
C GLY A 135 0.91 2.10 29.55
N PRO A 136 0.49 1.15 28.71
CA PRO A 136 -0.48 1.44 27.66
C PRO A 136 -1.82 1.82 28.28
N ILE A 137 -2.41 2.92 27.79
CA ILE A 137 -3.75 3.34 28.19
C ILE A 137 -4.72 3.13 27.03
N LEU A 138 -5.98 2.84 27.36
CA LEU A 138 -7.06 2.72 26.39
C LEU A 138 -7.88 4.00 26.42
N LEU A 139 -7.95 4.72 25.31
CA LEU A 139 -8.63 6.02 25.28
C LEU A 139 -10.16 5.84 25.40
N PRO A 140 -10.82 6.48 26.39
CA PRO A 140 -12.24 6.31 26.61
C PRO A 140 -13.07 7.07 25.56
N PRO A 141 -14.22 6.54 25.11
CA PRO A 141 -15.08 7.23 24.16
C PRO A 141 -15.56 8.61 24.64
N LEU A 142 -15.39 9.64 23.81
CA LEU A 142 -15.83 11.01 24.08
C LEU A 142 -17.29 11.22 23.65
N VAL A 143 -18.21 10.48 24.26
CA VAL A 143 -19.62 10.41 23.83
C VAL A 143 -20.45 11.63 24.23
N ASN A 144 -19.97 12.49 25.13
CA ASN A 144 -20.64 13.72 25.57
C ASN A 144 -19.65 14.67 26.25
N VAL A 145 -20.13 15.85 26.66
CA VAL A 145 -19.34 16.86 27.38
C VAL A 145 -18.74 16.30 28.67
N GLN A 146 -19.54 15.56 29.44
CA GLN A 146 -19.09 14.99 30.71
C GLN A 146 -17.92 14.02 30.51
N ALA A 147 -17.96 13.18 29.47
CA ALA A 147 -16.89 12.26 29.13
C ALA A 147 -15.57 12.97 28.80
N ILE A 148 -15.61 14.20 28.30
CA ILE A 148 -14.40 15.01 28.09
C ILE A 148 -13.92 15.62 29.41
N GLN A 149 -14.86 16.10 30.24
CA GLN A 149 -14.55 16.67 31.55
C GLN A 149 -13.97 15.64 32.53
N ASP A 150 -14.38 14.38 32.40
CA ASP A 150 -13.93 13.27 33.24
C ASP A 150 -12.58 12.68 32.79
N LEU A 151 -12.00 13.17 31.68
CA LEU A 151 -10.68 12.71 31.24
C LEU A 151 -9.63 12.99 32.30
N THR A 152 -8.78 12.00 32.55
CA THR A 152 -7.60 12.19 33.39
C THR A 152 -6.58 13.12 32.71
N PRO A 153 -5.62 13.67 33.49
CA PRO A 153 -4.49 14.39 32.90
C PRO A 153 -3.72 13.55 31.87
N GLU A 154 -3.64 12.24 32.04
CA GLU A 154 -2.93 11.38 31.09
C GLU A 154 -3.73 11.19 29.80
N GLU A 155 -5.01 10.83 29.88
CA GLU A 155 -5.88 10.64 28.71
C GLU A 155 -6.05 11.92 27.90
N SER A 156 -6.27 13.07 28.57
CA SER A 156 -6.32 14.37 27.90
C SER A 156 -5.01 14.73 27.22
N SER A 157 -3.85 14.29 27.73
CA SER A 157 -2.56 14.49 27.06
C SER A 157 -2.52 13.74 25.73
N GLN A 158 -2.99 12.49 25.75
CA GLN A 158 -2.98 11.63 24.58
C GLN A 158 -3.98 12.08 23.53
N TYR A 159 -5.22 12.38 23.92
CA TYR A 159 -6.21 12.96 23.00
C TYR A 159 -5.70 14.27 22.38
N PHE A 160 -5.08 15.14 23.17
CA PHE A 160 -4.50 16.37 22.68
C PHE A 160 -3.35 16.12 21.69
N ALA A 161 -2.43 15.20 21.99
CA ALA A 161 -1.34 14.87 21.09
C ALA A 161 -1.83 14.30 19.75
N LEU A 162 -2.95 13.56 19.76
CA LEU A 162 -3.55 13.00 18.54
C LEU A 162 -4.30 14.05 17.71
N TYR A 163 -5.08 14.93 18.34
CA TYR A 163 -5.86 15.95 17.64
C TYR A 163 -5.07 17.22 17.29
N CYS A 164 -4.02 17.54 18.07
CA CYS A 164 -3.21 18.75 17.95
C CYS A 164 -1.70 18.39 17.87
N PRO A 165 -1.27 17.59 16.87
CA PRO A 165 0.10 17.05 16.84
C PRO A 165 1.20 18.12 16.68
N THR A 166 0.86 19.31 16.18
CA THR A 166 1.78 20.44 16.02
C THR A 166 1.87 21.32 17.27
N SER A 167 0.99 21.11 18.25
CA SER A 167 0.92 21.94 19.46
C SER A 167 1.81 21.34 20.57
N PRO A 168 2.71 22.14 21.18
CA PRO A 168 3.58 21.62 22.23
C PRO A 168 2.79 21.33 23.50
N LEU A 169 2.72 20.07 23.91
CA LEU A 169 1.95 19.60 25.07
C LEU A 169 2.25 20.40 26.35
N ALA A 170 3.50 20.80 26.56
CA ALA A 170 3.95 21.55 27.74
C ALA A 170 3.28 22.93 27.90
N MET A 171 2.76 23.51 26.81
CA MET A 171 2.07 24.81 26.85
C MET A 171 0.58 24.69 27.20
N TYR A 172 0.03 23.46 27.23
CA TYR A 172 -1.40 23.22 27.43
C TYR A 172 -1.63 22.43 28.71
N PRO A 173 -1.89 23.09 29.86
CA PRO A 173 -2.30 22.40 31.06
C PRO A 173 -3.62 21.65 30.82
N HIS A 174 -3.90 20.66 31.67
CA HIS A 174 -5.03 19.74 31.52
C HIS A 174 -6.34 20.43 31.10
N MET A 175 -6.78 21.48 31.81
CA MET A 175 -8.02 22.21 31.50
C MET A 175 -8.02 22.86 30.11
N MET A 176 -6.88 23.38 29.64
CA MET A 176 -6.77 23.95 28.29
C MET A 176 -6.82 22.87 27.21
N ARG A 177 -6.26 21.67 27.48
CA ARG A 177 -6.37 20.54 26.55
C ARG A 177 -7.81 20.10 26.37
N LEU A 178 -8.61 20.09 27.43
CA LEU A 178 -10.03 19.75 27.33
C LEU A 178 -10.74 20.69 26.36
N THR A 179 -10.50 22.00 26.46
CA THR A 179 -11.04 22.99 25.52
C THR A 179 -10.61 22.74 24.08
N GLU A 180 -9.34 22.41 23.84
CA GLU A 180 -8.86 22.11 22.49
C GLU A 180 -9.42 20.78 21.95
N ILE A 181 -9.60 19.77 22.80
CA ILE A 181 -10.28 18.51 22.44
C ILE A 181 -11.73 18.78 22.06
N HIS A 182 -12.45 19.60 22.84
CA HIS A 182 -13.79 20.07 22.51
C HIS A 182 -13.84 20.67 21.09
N ARG A 183 -12.95 21.63 20.79
CA ARG A 183 -12.87 22.26 19.47
C ARG A 183 -12.51 21.26 18.37
N ALA A 184 -11.61 20.33 18.67
CA ALA A 184 -11.19 19.30 17.73
C ALA A 184 -12.36 18.40 17.32
N ILE A 185 -13.28 18.09 18.23
CA ILE A 185 -14.46 17.27 17.94
C ILE A 185 -15.68 18.07 17.42
N GLY A 186 -15.57 19.39 17.27
CA GLY A 186 -16.63 20.24 16.72
C GLY A 186 -17.49 20.98 17.74
N ARG A 187 -17.04 21.09 19.00
CA ARG A 187 -17.69 21.87 20.08
C ARG A 187 -16.82 23.09 20.44
N PRO A 188 -17.20 24.33 20.05
CA PRO A 188 -16.42 25.52 20.36
C PRO A 188 -16.41 25.88 21.86
#